data_AF-A0A2J7Q5C0-F1
#
_entry.id   AF-A0A2J7Q5C0-F1
#
_cell.length_a   1.000
_cell.length_b   1.000
_cell.length_c   1.000
_cell.angle_alpha   90.00
_cell.angle_beta   90.00
_cell.angle_gamma   90.00
#
_symmetry.space_group_name_H-M   'P 1'
#
loop_
_entity.id
_entity.type
_entity.pdbx_description
1 polymer ?
#
loop_
_entity_poly.entity_id
_entity_poly.type
_entity_poly.pdbx_seq_one_letter_code
_entity_poly.pdbx_strand_id
1 'polypeptide(L)'
;MKHRNHKQRPRFALKWRRHGGRVSAGTDAGTFLAHKPMSTVDSLSYGMKPTSYEFSRSDVSQFCGHSPHGYALNPYYDSLKPLLLVMRAMGVLPLTSEAGGAVVFSWMSLAMLYSACLYWLLCLGVWFTNENRMQAIREANGRFEDSVDAYMLFVYLVPLVHLPFTHWREAAKVARYLNDWSTFQSHYRQVTGANLVLPLKRRCLTAVLLTLSLSHISILASCGFVIAVKNIPDEILYSYLVSLMNVSGVYWYFTFTALSRSAVALEESLSKTLDKSPMWATVLAQYRLLWLDLSHLATQTGAASCYTCGCYLVHQFLMVATSAYATLSDAIAGNFDSRLLSICATFSASMILAICEGANNVFLKANVAFQKKLLRLQTATYNKETNLQVSTFLQTISAEPPVISLGGYVRINRELLVAVSTHALASLRSHAVSVCSERQAEFCTY
;
A
#
# COMPACT_ATOMS: atom_id res chain seq x y z
N MET A 1 0.50 -5.47 -74.09
CA MET A 1 -0.56 -6.51 -74.25
C MET A 1 -0.67 -7.24 -72.92
N LYS A 2 -1.53 -6.81 -71.99
CA LYS A 2 -2.89 -7.33 -71.71
C LYS A 2 -2.96 -8.86 -71.53
N HIS A 3 -2.98 -9.32 -70.27
CA HIS A 3 -4.17 -10.01 -69.75
C HIS A 3 -4.25 -9.96 -68.21
N ARG A 4 -5.36 -9.41 -67.73
CA ARG A 4 -5.86 -9.40 -66.34
C ARG A 4 -6.28 -10.81 -65.92
N ASN A 5 -6.16 -11.11 -64.63
CA ASN A 5 -7.15 -11.94 -63.95
C ASN A 5 -7.51 -11.36 -62.58
N HIS A 6 -8.79 -10.98 -62.47
CA HIS A 6 -9.50 -10.65 -61.25
C HIS A 6 -9.95 -11.96 -60.56
N LYS A 7 -9.88 -12.03 -59.23
CA LYS A 7 -10.83 -12.85 -58.46
C LYS A 7 -11.23 -12.14 -57.17
N GLN A 8 -12.54 -12.04 -57.01
CA GLN A 8 -13.28 -11.29 -55.99
C GLN A 8 -13.27 -11.97 -54.62
N ARG A 9 -13.39 -11.13 -53.58
CA ARG A 9 -13.77 -11.51 -52.20
C ARG A 9 -15.24 -11.96 -52.13
N PRO A 10 -15.63 -12.62 -51.03
CA PRO A 10 -16.87 -12.24 -50.35
C PRO A 10 -16.62 -11.80 -48.90
N ARG A 11 -17.27 -10.69 -48.54
CA ARG A 11 -17.45 -10.20 -47.17
C ARG A 11 -18.58 -11.01 -46.52
N PHE A 12 -18.34 -11.62 -45.37
CA PHE A 12 -19.43 -12.07 -44.49
C PHE A 12 -19.70 -11.00 -43.43
N ALA A 13 -20.86 -10.36 -43.56
CA ALA A 13 -21.50 -9.57 -42.52
C ALA A 13 -22.45 -10.51 -41.77
N LEU A 14 -22.30 -10.68 -40.46
CA LEU A 14 -23.34 -11.28 -39.62
C LEU A 14 -24.02 -10.21 -38.76
N LYS A 15 -25.33 -10.21 -38.92
CA LYS A 15 -26.32 -9.24 -38.49
C LYS A 15 -26.83 -9.65 -37.10
N TRP A 16 -26.78 -8.73 -36.15
CA TRP A 16 -27.42 -8.86 -34.85
C TRP A 16 -28.94 -9.03 -35.01
N ARG A 17 -29.50 -10.07 -34.38
CA ARG A 17 -30.96 -10.22 -34.19
C ARG A 17 -31.25 -10.64 -32.75
N ARG A 18 -31.83 -9.72 -31.98
CA ARG A 18 -32.49 -10.00 -30.69
C ARG A 18 -33.78 -10.77 -30.96
N HIS A 19 -33.99 -11.87 -30.26
CA HIS A 19 -35.33 -12.32 -29.89
C HIS A 19 -35.33 -12.84 -28.45
N GLY A 20 -36.19 -12.23 -27.63
CA GLY A 20 -36.60 -12.78 -26.35
C GLY A 20 -37.60 -13.92 -26.57
N GLY A 21 -37.52 -14.92 -25.70
CA GLY A 21 -38.44 -16.05 -25.66
C GLY A 21 -38.24 -16.79 -24.34
N ARG A 22 -39.21 -16.62 -23.45
CA ARG A 22 -39.35 -17.25 -22.13
C ARG A 22 -40.00 -18.62 -22.33
N VAL A 23 -39.40 -19.71 -21.86
CA VAL A 23 -40.08 -21.01 -21.66
C VAL A 23 -39.51 -21.72 -20.43
N SER A 24 -40.41 -22.13 -19.54
CA SER A 24 -40.19 -22.95 -18.34
C SER A 24 -40.16 -24.45 -18.64
N ALA A 25 -39.32 -25.19 -17.93
CA ALA A 25 -39.47 -26.57 -17.40
C ALA A 25 -38.10 -26.92 -16.77
N GLY A 26 -37.90 -27.43 -15.56
CA GLY A 26 -38.75 -28.24 -14.70
C GLY A 26 -38.26 -29.69 -14.73
N THR A 27 -37.20 -30.04 -13.96
CA THR A 27 -37.02 -31.35 -13.26
C THR A 27 -35.71 -31.41 -12.46
N ASP A 28 -35.88 -31.45 -11.14
CA ASP A 28 -35.32 -32.33 -10.10
C ASP A 28 -33.88 -32.92 -10.09
N ALA A 29 -33.32 -32.75 -8.88
CA ALA A 29 -32.56 -33.69 -8.05
C ALA A 29 -31.05 -33.90 -8.29
N GLY A 30 -30.26 -33.42 -7.32
CA GLY A 30 -28.83 -33.68 -7.15
C GLY A 30 -28.27 -32.99 -5.92
N THR A 31 -28.75 -33.39 -4.74
CA THR A 31 -28.44 -32.84 -3.41
C THR A 31 -26.98 -33.13 -3.02
N PHE A 32 -26.15 -32.10 -2.85
CA PHE A 32 -24.88 -32.19 -2.10
C PHE A 32 -24.91 -31.23 -0.91
N LEU A 33 -24.76 -31.82 0.27
CA LEU A 33 -24.91 -31.22 1.59
C LEU A 33 -23.81 -30.17 1.85
N ALA A 34 -24.21 -28.90 1.93
CA ALA A 34 -23.39 -27.82 2.47
C ALA A 34 -23.57 -27.77 4.01
N HIS A 35 -22.48 -27.93 4.73
CA HIS A 35 -22.40 -27.73 6.18
C HIS A 35 -22.81 -26.29 6.55
N LYS A 36 -23.89 -26.16 7.31
CA LYS A 36 -24.34 -24.92 7.97
C LYS A 36 -23.35 -24.55 9.08
N PRO A 37 -22.77 -23.34 9.11
CA PRO A 37 -22.15 -22.82 10.32
C PRO A 37 -23.23 -22.36 11.30
N MET A 38 -23.03 -22.74 12.55
CA MET A 38 -23.90 -22.54 13.71
C MET A 38 -24.07 -21.05 14.02
N SER A 39 -25.32 -20.59 14.02
CA SER A 39 -25.73 -19.27 14.46
C SER A 39 -25.76 -19.19 15.98
N THR A 40 -25.08 -18.20 16.53
CA THR A 40 -25.38 -17.67 17.85
C THR A 40 -25.21 -16.15 17.78
N VAL A 41 -26.10 -15.45 18.48
CA VAL A 41 -26.29 -13.98 18.52
C VAL A 41 -27.34 -13.46 17.52
N ASP A 42 -28.54 -14.04 17.59
CA ASP A 42 -29.77 -13.26 17.46
C ASP A 42 -30.13 -12.71 18.84
N SER A 43 -29.83 -11.43 19.07
CA SER A 43 -30.55 -10.52 19.98
C SER A 43 -29.76 -9.22 20.14
N LEU A 44 -30.06 -8.24 19.29
CA LEU A 44 -30.14 -6.81 19.60
C LEU A 44 -30.50 -6.05 18.31
N SER A 45 -31.67 -6.38 17.77
CA SER A 45 -32.39 -5.49 16.85
C SER A 45 -33.08 -4.42 17.70
N TYR A 46 -32.40 -3.31 17.96
CA TYR A 46 -33.06 -2.04 18.18
C TYR A 46 -32.62 -1.08 17.08
N GLY A 47 -33.62 -0.59 16.34
CA GLY A 47 -33.41 0.21 15.14
C GLY A 47 -32.61 1.47 15.40
N MET A 48 -31.46 1.59 14.75
CA MET A 48 -30.96 2.87 14.28
C MET A 48 -30.69 2.72 12.80
N LYS A 49 -31.40 3.53 11.99
CA LYS A 49 -30.99 3.80 10.62
C LYS A 49 -29.57 4.36 10.66
N PRO A 50 -28.71 4.07 9.66
CA PRO A 50 -27.41 4.71 9.59
C PRO A 50 -27.65 6.21 9.34
N THR A 51 -27.55 7.02 10.39
CA THR A 51 -27.37 8.45 10.24
C THR A 51 -26.00 8.64 9.63
N SER A 52 -25.96 8.93 8.32
CA SER A 52 -24.84 9.61 7.69
C SER A 52 -24.69 10.96 8.38
N TYR A 53 -23.87 11.01 9.44
CA TYR A 53 -23.42 12.27 10.00
C TYR A 53 -22.42 12.87 9.02
N GLU A 54 -22.90 13.72 8.11
CA GLU A 54 -22.06 14.73 7.50
C GLU A 54 -21.59 15.66 8.62
N PHE A 55 -20.35 15.46 9.05
CA PHE A 55 -19.68 16.34 9.97
C PHE A 55 -19.47 17.69 9.27
N SER A 56 -20.35 18.66 9.58
CA SER A 56 -20.22 20.02 9.07
C SER A 56 -18.93 20.63 9.63
N ARG A 57 -18.08 21.08 8.71
CA ARG A 57 -16.80 21.77 8.96
C ARG A 57 -16.91 22.97 9.93
N SER A 58 -18.13 23.43 10.21
CA SER A 58 -18.46 24.50 11.14
C SER A 58 -18.16 24.16 12.61
N ASP A 59 -18.34 22.91 13.03
CA ASP A 59 -18.36 22.60 14.47
C ASP A 59 -16.94 22.44 15.05
N VAL A 60 -15.96 22.10 14.20
CA VAL A 60 -14.51 22.16 14.53
C VAL A 60 -13.99 23.59 14.51
N SER A 61 -14.55 24.45 13.65
CA SER A 61 -14.13 25.86 13.57
C SER A 61 -14.54 26.70 14.78
N GLN A 62 -15.52 26.24 15.56
CA GLN A 62 -16.00 26.97 16.74
C GLN A 62 -15.17 26.69 18.00
N PHE A 63 -14.44 25.57 18.05
CA PHE A 63 -13.46 25.27 19.11
C PHE A 63 -12.02 25.64 18.73
N CYS A 64 -11.71 25.69 17.43
CA CYS A 64 -10.45 26.21 16.93
C CYS A 64 -10.57 27.72 16.69
N GLY A 65 -10.29 28.52 17.73
CA GLY A 65 -10.02 29.94 17.55
C GLY A 65 -9.04 30.14 16.39
N HIS A 66 -9.45 30.92 15.39
CA HIS A 66 -8.57 31.39 14.33
C HIS A 66 -7.38 32.10 14.98
N SER A 67 -6.23 31.42 15.03
CA SER A 67 -4.96 32.05 15.36
C SER A 67 -4.37 32.58 14.05
N PRO A 68 -4.30 33.90 13.84
CA PRO A 68 -3.89 34.46 12.56
C PRO A 68 -2.36 34.62 12.50
N HIS A 69 -1.55 33.58 12.73
CA HIS A 69 -0.10 33.66 12.54
C HIS A 69 0.54 32.27 12.35
N GLY A 70 1.22 32.09 11.20
CA GLY A 70 2.26 31.09 10.90
C GLY A 70 2.02 29.64 11.33
N TYR A 71 1.84 28.72 10.37
CA TYR A 71 1.87 27.29 10.69
C TYR A 71 3.16 26.97 11.45
N ALA A 72 3.00 26.50 12.69
CA ALA A 72 4.10 26.03 13.50
C ALA A 72 4.83 24.89 12.78
N LEU A 73 6.15 24.78 13.03
CA LEU A 73 7.02 23.70 12.56
C LEU A 73 6.27 22.35 12.62
N ASN A 74 6.22 21.60 11.51
CA ASN A 74 5.55 20.30 11.41
C ASN A 74 6.59 19.18 11.65
N PRO A 75 6.78 18.67 12.89
CA PRO A 75 7.76 17.63 13.19
C PRO A 75 7.59 16.34 12.38
N TYR A 76 6.39 16.06 11.87
CA TYR A 76 6.16 14.89 11.03
C TYR A 76 6.75 15.11 9.64
N TYR A 77 6.43 16.25 9.01
CA TYR A 77 7.03 16.65 7.73
C TYR A 77 8.56 16.76 7.83
N ASP A 78 9.09 17.39 8.88
CA ASP A 78 10.53 17.53 9.08
C ASP A 78 11.25 16.19 9.28
N SER A 79 10.56 15.22 9.87
CA SER A 79 11.07 13.86 10.05
C SER A 79 11.12 13.08 8.73
N LEU A 80 10.13 13.29 7.85
CA LEU A 80 10.04 12.63 6.54
C LEU A 80 10.69 13.41 5.40
N LYS A 81 11.15 14.63 5.64
CA LYS A 81 11.72 15.52 4.61
C LYS A 81 12.80 14.86 3.74
N PRO A 82 13.77 14.08 4.27
CA PRO A 82 14.76 13.40 3.42
C PRO A 82 14.12 12.47 2.39
N LEU A 83 13.09 11.74 2.80
CA LEU A 83 12.38 10.79 1.96
C LEU A 83 11.49 11.49 0.93
N LEU A 84 10.74 12.53 1.35
CA LEU A 84 9.93 13.34 0.45
C LEU A 84 10.78 14.03 -0.62
N LEU A 85 11.99 14.46 -0.26
CA LEU A 85 12.96 15.04 -1.20
C LEU A 85 13.40 14.02 -2.25
N VAL A 86 13.73 12.79 -1.84
CA VAL A 86 14.11 11.71 -2.77
C VAL A 86 12.95 11.35 -3.69
N MET A 87 11.73 11.18 -3.17
CA MET A 87 10.55 10.90 -3.99
C MET A 87 10.26 12.04 -4.98
N ARG A 88 10.50 13.30 -4.59
CA ARG A 88 10.42 14.44 -5.51
C ARG A 88 11.52 14.42 -6.58
N ALA A 89 12.76 14.12 -6.20
CA ALA A 89 13.89 14.00 -7.12
C ALA A 89 13.69 12.84 -8.12
N MET A 90 13.01 11.77 -7.72
CA MET A 90 12.61 10.70 -8.63
C MET A 90 11.41 11.07 -9.52
N GLY A 91 10.84 12.27 -9.40
CA GLY A 91 9.69 12.71 -10.19
C GLY A 91 8.35 12.09 -9.76
N VAL A 92 8.33 11.35 -8.65
CA VAL A 92 7.18 10.58 -8.15
C VAL A 92 6.19 11.47 -7.44
N LEU A 93 6.69 12.34 -6.56
CA LEU A 93 5.87 13.14 -5.66
C LEU A 93 6.20 14.64 -5.81
N PRO A 94 5.62 15.35 -6.79
CA PRO A 94 5.90 16.75 -7.10
C PRO A 94 5.23 17.72 -6.10
N LEU A 95 5.63 17.62 -4.82
CA LEU A 95 5.11 18.48 -3.76
C LEU A 95 6.01 19.71 -3.55
N THR A 96 5.37 20.84 -3.28
CA THR A 96 6.04 22.10 -2.95
C THR A 96 5.62 22.57 -1.56
N SER A 97 6.56 23.14 -0.82
CA SER A 97 6.29 23.82 0.44
C SER A 97 6.15 25.31 0.15
N GLU A 98 5.06 25.92 0.60
CA GLU A 98 4.88 27.37 0.53
C GLU A 98 5.62 28.07 1.67
N ALA A 99 5.77 29.40 1.57
CA ALA A 99 6.45 30.23 2.57
C ALA A 99 5.82 30.12 3.98
N GLY A 100 4.56 29.70 4.07
CA GLY A 100 3.86 29.44 5.32
C GLY A 100 4.06 28.02 5.88
N GLY A 101 4.87 27.15 5.26
CA GLY A 101 5.09 25.77 5.72
C GLY A 101 4.01 24.76 5.32
N ALA A 102 2.95 25.19 4.66
CA ALA A 102 1.93 24.31 4.08
C ALA A 102 2.49 23.54 2.88
N VAL A 103 2.16 22.25 2.80
CA VAL A 103 2.51 21.41 1.65
C VAL A 103 1.38 21.46 0.64
N VAL A 104 1.71 21.84 -0.60
CA VAL A 104 0.74 21.97 -1.68
C VAL A 104 1.19 21.21 -2.92
N PHE A 105 0.20 20.79 -3.71
CA PHE A 105 0.41 20.21 -5.03
C PHE A 105 -0.25 21.11 -6.08
N SER A 106 0.48 21.42 -7.14
CA SER A 106 -0.03 22.16 -8.29
C SER A 106 0.47 21.53 -9.59
N TRP A 107 -0.46 21.31 -10.51
CA TRP A 107 -0.17 20.80 -11.86
C TRP A 107 0.71 21.76 -12.67
N MET A 108 0.66 23.07 -12.36
CA MET A 108 1.44 24.11 -13.04
C MET A 108 2.76 24.44 -12.33
N SER A 109 3.24 23.58 -11.42
CA SER A 109 4.49 23.82 -10.70
C SER A 109 5.72 23.38 -11.50
N LEU A 110 6.87 24.02 -11.25
CA LEU A 110 8.17 23.59 -11.79
C LEU A 110 8.52 22.14 -11.38
N ALA A 111 8.09 21.72 -10.19
CA ALA A 111 8.26 20.35 -9.73
C ALA A 111 7.47 19.37 -10.61
N MET A 112 6.23 19.72 -10.98
CA MET A 112 5.41 18.91 -11.87
C MET A 112 5.99 18.87 -13.29
N LEU A 113 6.49 19.99 -13.81
CA LEU A 113 7.15 20.03 -15.12
C LEU A 113 8.38 19.11 -15.15
N TYR A 114 9.22 19.18 -14.12
CA TYR A 114 10.35 18.26 -13.96
C TYR A 114 9.91 16.79 -13.93
N SER A 115 8.90 16.47 -13.11
CA SER A 115 8.30 15.12 -13.05
C SER A 115 7.78 14.65 -14.41
N ALA A 116 7.12 15.53 -15.17
CA ALA A 116 6.59 15.23 -16.49
C ALA A 116 7.70 14.94 -17.51
N CYS A 117 8.76 15.76 -17.53
CA CYS A 117 9.93 15.53 -18.37
C CYS A 117 10.62 14.20 -18.03
N LEU A 118 10.84 13.92 -16.74
CA LEU A 118 11.45 12.67 -16.30
C LEU A 118 10.58 11.46 -16.65
N TYR A 119 9.27 11.54 -16.44
CA TYR A 119 8.33 10.48 -16.83
C TYR A 119 8.37 10.21 -18.33
N TRP A 120 8.42 11.27 -19.16
CA TRP A 120 8.52 11.09 -20.61
C TRP A 120 9.80 10.36 -21.02
N LEU A 121 10.94 10.68 -20.38
CA LEU A 121 12.20 9.96 -20.57
C LEU A 121 12.09 8.49 -20.13
N LEU A 122 11.43 8.22 -19.00
CA LEU A 122 11.20 6.85 -18.53
C LEU A 122 10.31 6.07 -19.51
N CYS A 123 9.26 6.68 -20.07
CA CYS A 123 8.42 6.05 -21.08
C CYS A 123 9.21 5.70 -22.35
N LEU A 124 10.09 6.60 -22.81
CA LEU A 124 10.98 6.30 -23.92
C LEU A 124 11.93 5.14 -23.58
N GLY A 125 12.52 5.14 -22.39
CA GLY A 125 13.34 4.04 -21.90
C GLY A 125 12.60 2.70 -21.93
N VAL A 126 11.39 2.65 -21.36
CA VAL A 126 10.52 1.47 -21.39
C VAL A 126 10.22 1.02 -22.82
N TRP A 127 9.91 1.96 -23.72
CA TRP A 127 9.65 1.67 -25.13
C TRP A 127 10.86 1.01 -25.81
N PHE A 128 12.06 1.59 -25.68
CA PHE A 128 13.27 1.04 -26.28
C PHE A 128 13.66 -0.32 -25.70
N THR A 129 13.62 -0.47 -24.37
CA THR A 129 13.89 -1.74 -23.69
C THR A 129 12.93 -2.85 -24.15
N ASN A 130 11.65 -2.52 -24.31
CA ASN A 130 10.65 -3.47 -24.76
C ASN A 130 10.85 -3.87 -26.23
N GLU A 131 11.19 -2.93 -27.11
CA GLU A 131 11.46 -3.24 -28.52
C GLU A 131 12.67 -4.18 -28.65
N ASN A 132 13.78 -3.87 -27.97
CA ASN A 132 14.99 -4.71 -27.96
C ASN A 132 14.68 -6.13 -27.51
N ARG A 133 13.80 -6.28 -26.51
CA ARG A 133 13.43 -7.60 -25.98
C ARG A 133 12.43 -8.34 -26.83
N MET A 134 11.46 -7.65 -27.42
CA MET A 134 10.55 -8.27 -28.37
C MET A 134 11.33 -8.82 -29.57
N GLN A 135 12.41 -8.16 -29.98
CA GLN A 135 13.33 -8.69 -30.99
C GLN A 135 14.08 -9.92 -30.47
N ALA A 136 14.64 -9.87 -29.25
CA ALA A 136 15.31 -11.03 -28.65
C ALA A 136 14.39 -12.26 -28.50
N ILE A 137 13.12 -12.08 -28.09
CA ILE A 137 12.13 -13.17 -27.99
C ILE A 137 11.82 -13.75 -29.37
N ARG A 138 11.73 -12.92 -30.41
CA ARG A 138 11.47 -13.37 -31.78
C ARG A 138 12.63 -14.18 -32.36
N GLU A 139 13.85 -13.91 -31.91
CA GLU A 139 15.07 -14.60 -32.35
C GLU A 139 15.39 -15.85 -31.51
N ALA A 140 14.92 -15.91 -30.26
CA ALA A 140 15.02 -17.09 -29.41
C ALA A 140 14.15 -18.22 -29.99
N ASN A 141 14.79 -19.26 -30.52
CA ASN A 141 14.17 -20.44 -31.15
C ASN A 141 13.35 -21.31 -30.17
N GLY A 142 12.25 -20.79 -29.63
CA GLY A 142 11.17 -21.58 -29.04
C GLY A 142 11.42 -22.23 -27.67
N ARG A 143 12.46 -21.84 -26.93
CA ARG A 143 12.59 -22.24 -25.52
C ARG A 143 11.55 -21.50 -24.68
N PHE A 144 10.60 -22.24 -24.15
CA PHE A 144 9.49 -21.69 -23.37
C PHE A 144 9.99 -20.87 -22.17
N GLU A 145 11.02 -21.34 -21.46
CA GLU A 145 11.63 -20.67 -20.30
C GLU A 145 12.17 -19.27 -20.66
N ASP A 146 12.94 -19.14 -21.73
CA ASP A 146 13.48 -17.86 -22.20
C ASP A 146 12.37 -16.86 -22.55
N SER A 147 11.24 -17.35 -23.10
CA SER A 147 10.09 -16.51 -23.43
C SER A 147 9.34 -16.02 -22.18
N VAL A 148 9.26 -16.85 -21.14
CA VAL A 148 8.64 -16.49 -19.86
C VAL A 148 9.49 -15.46 -19.12
N ASP A 149 10.80 -15.63 -19.06
CA ASP A 149 11.70 -14.66 -18.41
C ASP A 149 11.64 -13.28 -19.07
N ALA A 150 11.66 -13.24 -20.40
CA ALA A 150 11.55 -11.99 -21.14
C ALA A 150 10.18 -11.30 -20.94
N TYR A 151 9.10 -12.08 -20.85
CA TYR A 151 7.76 -11.57 -20.52
C TYR A 151 7.68 -11.04 -19.08
N MET A 152 8.27 -11.75 -18.10
CA MET A 152 8.27 -11.30 -16.70
C MET A 152 8.98 -9.96 -16.54
N LEU A 153 10.13 -9.80 -17.19
CA LEU A 153 10.86 -8.54 -17.15
C LEU A 153 10.08 -7.39 -17.82
N PHE A 154 9.26 -7.66 -18.85
CA PHE A 154 8.31 -6.68 -19.41
C PHE A 154 7.27 -6.27 -18.37
N VAL A 155 6.63 -7.24 -17.70
CA VAL A 155 5.60 -6.96 -16.67
C VAL A 155 6.19 -6.17 -15.50
N TYR A 156 7.46 -6.35 -15.17
CA TYR A 156 8.11 -5.58 -14.10
C TYR A 156 8.22 -4.08 -14.41
N LEU A 157 8.26 -3.65 -15.67
CA LEU A 157 8.32 -2.22 -16.03
C LEU A 157 6.97 -1.51 -15.97
N VAL A 158 5.86 -2.26 -15.89
CA VAL A 158 4.49 -1.73 -15.86
C VAL A 158 4.24 -0.66 -14.78
N PRO A 159 4.79 -0.75 -13.55
CA PRO A 159 4.63 0.31 -12.54
C PRO A 159 5.15 1.68 -12.98
N LEU A 160 6.18 1.73 -13.85
CA LEU A 160 6.70 3.00 -14.36
C LEU A 160 5.69 3.71 -15.26
N VAL A 161 4.96 2.95 -16.08
CA VAL A 161 3.93 3.51 -16.98
C VAL A 161 2.75 4.05 -16.18
N HIS A 162 2.39 3.40 -15.07
CA HIS A 162 1.24 3.81 -14.24
C HIS A 162 1.53 4.95 -13.26
N LEU A 163 2.76 5.46 -13.20
CA LEU A 163 3.19 6.50 -12.26
C LEU A 163 2.25 7.73 -12.20
N PRO A 164 1.77 8.31 -13.34
CA PRO A 164 0.84 9.44 -13.29
C PRO A 164 -0.52 9.09 -12.69
N PHE A 165 -1.00 7.87 -12.97
CA PHE A 165 -2.32 7.41 -12.56
C PHE A 165 -2.37 7.07 -11.08
N THR A 166 -1.24 6.65 -10.51
CA THR A 166 -1.12 6.31 -9.08
C THR A 166 -0.60 7.53 -8.30
N HIS A 167 0.65 7.93 -8.48
CA HIS A 167 1.32 8.91 -7.63
C HIS A 167 0.83 10.34 -7.85
N TRP A 168 0.73 10.83 -9.09
CA TRP A 168 0.36 12.22 -9.34
C TRP A 168 -1.11 12.49 -9.03
N ARG A 169 -1.99 11.54 -9.35
CA ARG A 169 -3.41 11.60 -8.99
C ARG A 169 -3.62 11.67 -7.48
N GLU A 170 -2.76 11.02 -6.71
CA GLU A 170 -2.81 11.00 -5.24
C GLU A 170 -2.00 12.14 -4.60
N ALA A 171 -1.13 12.84 -5.33
CA ALA A 171 -0.27 13.89 -4.78
C ALA A 171 -1.04 14.99 -4.03
N ALA A 172 -2.20 15.41 -4.56
CA ALA A 172 -3.07 16.37 -3.87
C ALA A 172 -3.64 15.83 -2.53
N LYS A 173 -3.94 14.53 -2.47
CA LYS A 173 -4.41 13.88 -1.24
C LYS A 173 -3.28 13.72 -0.23
N VAL A 174 -2.09 13.33 -0.70
CA VAL A 174 -0.88 13.24 0.13
C VAL A 174 -0.52 14.62 0.70
N ALA A 175 -0.60 15.69 -0.09
CA ALA A 175 -0.40 17.06 0.40
C ALA A 175 -1.35 17.42 1.55
N ARG A 176 -2.65 17.14 1.39
CA ARG A 176 -3.65 17.34 2.45
C ARG A 176 -3.35 16.52 3.69
N TYR A 177 -3.01 15.24 3.52
CA TYR A 177 -2.62 14.35 4.61
C TYR A 177 -1.41 14.89 5.41
N LEU A 178 -0.37 15.40 4.73
CA LEU A 178 0.78 16.03 5.39
C LEU A 178 0.39 17.28 6.20
N ASN A 179 -0.61 18.03 5.73
CA ASN A 179 -1.14 19.20 6.44
C ASN A 179 -2.04 18.80 7.61
N ASP A 180 -2.85 17.74 7.48
CA ASP A 180 -3.70 17.22 8.56
C ASP A 180 -2.85 16.75 9.76
N TRP A 181 -1.64 16.24 9.50
CA TRP A 181 -0.65 15.99 10.55
C TRP A 181 -0.25 17.23 11.35
N SER A 182 -0.12 18.39 10.70
CA SER A 182 0.17 19.66 11.39
C SER A 182 -0.99 20.07 12.29
N THR A 183 -2.22 19.92 11.82
CA THR A 183 -3.44 20.18 12.59
C THR A 183 -3.50 19.29 13.83
N PHE A 184 -3.29 17.99 13.67
CA PHE A 184 -3.23 17.04 14.79
C PHE A 184 -2.13 17.40 15.80
N GLN A 185 -0.94 17.77 15.33
CA GLN A 185 0.16 18.17 16.21
C GLN A 185 -0.16 19.45 17.02
N SER A 186 -0.83 20.41 16.40
CA SER A 186 -1.31 21.61 17.09
C SER A 186 -2.34 21.25 18.15
N HIS A 187 -3.35 20.43 17.82
CA HIS A 187 -4.36 20.00 18.78
C HIS A 187 -3.76 19.16 19.92
N TYR A 188 -2.81 18.28 19.61
CA TYR A 188 -2.05 17.51 20.62
C TYR A 188 -1.36 18.43 21.62
N ARG A 189 -0.69 19.49 21.13
CA ARG A 189 -0.02 20.47 21.99
C ARG A 189 -1.01 21.24 22.87
N GLN A 190 -2.17 21.60 22.32
CA GLN A 190 -3.20 22.32 23.06
C GLN A 190 -3.78 21.47 24.21
N VAL A 191 -4.04 20.19 23.98
CA VAL A 191 -4.65 19.29 24.98
C VAL A 191 -3.62 18.78 26.00
N THR A 192 -2.44 18.38 25.55
CA THR A 192 -1.43 17.75 26.43
C THR A 192 -0.48 18.76 27.08
N GLY A 193 -0.40 19.98 26.55
CA GLY A 193 0.60 20.99 26.91
C GLY A 193 2.03 20.67 26.43
N ALA A 194 2.25 19.53 25.78
CA ALA A 194 3.56 19.08 25.31
C ALA A 194 3.60 18.93 23.78
N ASN A 195 4.78 19.13 23.19
CA ASN A 195 4.97 18.87 21.76
C ASN A 195 5.03 17.36 21.49
N LEU A 196 4.40 16.91 20.41
CA LEU A 196 4.52 15.53 19.94
C LEU A 196 5.94 15.30 19.38
N VAL A 197 6.75 14.55 20.12
CA VAL A 197 8.14 14.25 19.72
C VAL A 197 8.16 12.99 18.85
N LEU A 198 8.51 13.14 17.57
CA LEU A 198 8.72 12.04 16.63
C LEU A 198 10.21 11.94 16.27
N PRO A 199 11.04 11.17 17.01
CA PRO A 199 12.46 11.05 16.72
C PRO A 199 12.68 10.06 15.57
N LEU A 200 12.26 10.46 14.37
CA LEU A 200 12.30 9.65 13.15
C LEU A 200 13.31 10.19 12.13
N LYS A 201 13.63 11.48 12.15
CA LYS A 201 14.50 12.13 11.16
C LYS A 201 15.83 11.41 10.88
N ARG A 202 16.61 11.11 11.94
CA ARG A 202 17.90 10.40 11.78
C ARG A 202 17.72 9.00 11.21
N ARG A 203 16.73 8.25 11.72
CA ARG A 203 16.41 6.91 11.23
C ARG A 203 15.93 6.92 9.78
N CYS A 204 15.12 7.92 9.42
CA CYS A 204 14.65 8.12 8.05
C CYS A 204 15.80 8.42 7.10
N LEU A 205 16.71 9.32 7.48
CA LEU A 205 17.90 9.60 6.69
C LEU A 205 18.77 8.35 6.51
N THR A 206 19.07 7.62 7.59
CA THR A 206 19.84 6.38 7.52
C THR A 206 19.15 5.33 6.65
N ALA A 207 17.84 5.15 6.78
CA ALA A 207 17.08 4.21 5.97
C ALA A 207 17.11 4.58 4.48
N VAL A 208 16.89 5.85 4.14
CA VAL A 208 16.97 6.34 2.75
C VAL A 208 18.35 6.08 2.15
N LEU A 209 19.41 6.43 2.88
CA LEU A 209 20.78 6.21 2.42
C LEU A 209 21.06 4.71 2.25
N LEU A 210 20.67 3.88 3.22
CA LEU A 210 20.87 2.43 3.17
C LEU A 210 20.11 1.82 1.98
N THR A 211 18.85 2.22 1.78
CA THR A 211 18.00 1.72 0.72
C THR A 211 18.52 2.09 -0.67
N LEU A 212 18.94 3.34 -0.87
CA LEU A 212 19.55 3.76 -2.13
C LEU A 212 20.87 3.02 -2.37
N SER A 213 21.72 2.93 -1.34
CA SER A 213 22.99 2.19 -1.41
C SER A 213 22.75 0.72 -1.76
N LEU A 214 21.78 0.07 -1.13
CA LEU A 214 21.43 -1.33 -1.40
C LEU A 214 20.91 -1.51 -2.81
N SER A 215 20.08 -0.58 -3.32
CA SER A 215 19.67 -0.62 -4.73
C SER A 215 20.88 -0.54 -5.66
N HIS A 216 21.80 0.42 -5.45
CA HIS A 216 23.03 0.53 -6.24
C HIS A 216 23.94 -0.70 -6.16
N ILE A 217 24.06 -1.31 -4.99
CA ILE A 217 24.83 -2.56 -4.82
C ILE A 217 24.16 -3.72 -5.57
N SER A 218 22.83 -3.84 -5.52
CA SER A 218 22.12 -4.87 -6.30
C SER A 218 22.31 -4.70 -7.81
N ILE A 219 22.38 -3.45 -8.28
CA ILE A 219 22.68 -3.11 -9.66
C ILE A 219 24.14 -3.42 -9.99
N LEU A 220 25.09 -3.09 -9.13
CA LEU A 220 26.52 -3.42 -9.33
C LEU A 220 26.78 -4.93 -9.34
N ALA A 221 26.11 -5.68 -8.46
CA ALA A 221 26.17 -7.13 -8.44
C ALA A 221 25.56 -7.73 -9.71
N SER A 222 24.47 -7.13 -10.21
CA SER A 222 23.87 -7.48 -11.51
C SER A 222 24.79 -7.05 -12.67
N CYS A 223 25.51 -5.95 -12.55
CA CYS A 223 26.48 -5.48 -13.56
C CYS A 223 27.66 -6.44 -13.76
N GLY A 224 28.06 -7.19 -12.72
CA GLY A 224 29.04 -8.28 -12.86
C GLY A 224 28.58 -9.35 -13.87
N PHE A 225 27.27 -9.53 -14.03
CA PHE A 225 26.63 -10.36 -15.06
C PHE A 225 26.47 -9.60 -16.41
N VAL A 226 26.23 -8.29 -16.37
CA VAL A 226 25.98 -7.42 -17.56
C VAL A 226 27.26 -7.10 -18.36
N ILE A 227 28.47 -7.23 -17.82
CA ILE A 227 29.69 -7.15 -18.68
C ILE A 227 29.65 -8.22 -19.80
N ALA A 228 28.85 -9.28 -19.65
CA ALA A 228 28.56 -10.25 -20.71
C ALA A 228 27.38 -9.87 -21.63
N VAL A 229 26.47 -8.96 -21.23
CA VAL A 229 25.22 -8.63 -21.93
C VAL A 229 25.16 -7.12 -22.26
N LYS A 230 25.46 -6.79 -23.52
CA LYS A 230 25.77 -5.46 -24.09
C LYS A 230 24.74 -4.28 -23.97
N ASN A 231 23.79 -4.25 -23.02
CA ASN A 231 22.70 -3.23 -23.01
C ASN A 231 22.61 -2.38 -21.73
N ILE A 232 23.39 -1.30 -21.67
CA ILE A 232 23.42 -0.32 -20.56
C ILE A 232 22.07 0.39 -20.28
N PRO A 233 21.25 0.77 -21.28
CA PRO A 233 20.00 1.52 -21.03
C PRO A 233 18.97 0.73 -20.21
N ASP A 234 18.88 -0.58 -20.42
CA ASP A 234 17.92 -1.45 -19.74
C ASP A 234 18.23 -1.49 -18.24
N GLU A 235 19.50 -1.60 -17.88
CA GLU A 235 19.95 -1.68 -16.48
C GLU A 235 19.62 -0.41 -15.70
N ILE A 236 19.77 0.77 -16.31
CA ILE A 236 19.42 2.06 -15.68
C ILE A 236 17.92 2.12 -15.37
N LEU A 237 17.08 1.56 -16.24
CA LEU A 237 15.64 1.57 -16.06
C LEU A 237 15.19 0.63 -14.94
N TYR A 238 15.74 -0.58 -14.87
CA TYR A 238 15.50 -1.51 -13.76
C TYR A 238 16.01 -1.00 -12.44
N SER A 239 17.20 -0.38 -12.46
CA SER A 239 17.79 0.33 -11.32
C SER A 239 16.81 1.34 -10.74
N TYR A 240 16.28 2.23 -11.60
CA TYR A 240 15.32 3.24 -11.19
C TYR A 240 14.06 2.62 -10.57
N LEU A 241 13.52 1.56 -11.17
CA LEU A 241 12.35 0.85 -10.66
C LEU A 241 12.60 0.23 -9.28
N VAL A 242 13.73 -0.45 -9.08
CA VAL A 242 14.09 -1.06 -7.79
C VAL A 242 14.23 0.02 -6.72
N SER A 243 14.93 1.12 -7.03
CA SER A 243 15.03 2.26 -6.11
C SER A 243 13.65 2.84 -5.79
N LEU A 244 12.76 2.96 -6.77
CA LEU A 244 11.41 3.49 -6.59
C LEU A 244 10.58 2.63 -5.63
N MET A 245 10.60 1.31 -5.85
CA MET A 245 9.88 0.36 -5.00
C MET A 245 10.43 0.40 -3.57
N ASN A 246 11.74 0.41 -3.39
CA ASN A 246 12.32 0.40 -2.06
C ASN A 246 12.05 1.71 -1.31
N VAL A 247 12.18 2.86 -1.96
CA VAL A 247 11.85 4.18 -1.38
C VAL A 247 10.37 4.24 -0.99
N SER A 248 9.48 3.68 -1.81
CA SER A 248 8.04 3.57 -1.51
C SER A 248 7.80 2.69 -0.28
N GLY A 249 8.47 1.54 -0.16
CA GLY A 249 8.41 0.68 1.03
C GLY A 249 8.84 1.41 2.31
N VAL A 250 9.94 2.18 2.23
CA VAL A 250 10.43 3.01 3.35
C VAL A 250 9.40 4.08 3.74
N TYR A 251 8.74 4.71 2.78
CA TYR A 251 7.65 5.67 3.04
C TYR A 251 6.52 5.09 3.87
N TRP A 252 6.06 3.90 3.50
CA TRP A 252 5.01 3.22 4.24
C TRP A 252 5.45 2.84 5.66
N TYR A 253 6.66 2.29 5.80
CA TYR A 253 7.22 1.93 7.09
C TYR A 253 7.26 3.11 8.06
N PHE A 254 7.78 4.27 7.63
CA PHE A 254 7.85 5.44 8.50
C PHE A 254 6.48 6.04 8.81
N THR A 255 5.54 5.99 7.87
CA THR A 255 4.17 6.47 8.08
C THR A 255 3.47 5.64 9.16
N PHE A 256 3.52 4.30 9.09
CA PHE A 256 2.96 3.44 10.13
C PHE A 256 3.67 3.58 11.47
N THR A 257 5.01 3.77 11.44
CA THR A 257 5.78 4.00 12.66
C THR A 257 5.39 5.32 13.33
N ALA A 258 5.17 6.38 12.56
CA ALA A 258 4.72 7.67 13.09
C ALA A 258 3.34 7.59 13.74
N LEU A 259 2.37 6.94 13.07
CA LEU A 259 1.03 6.69 13.63
C LEU A 259 1.11 5.86 14.91
N SER A 260 1.86 4.74 14.88
CA SER A 260 2.03 3.86 16.04
C SER A 260 2.65 4.58 17.23
N ARG A 261 3.65 5.44 17.00
CA ARG A 261 4.28 6.23 18.08
C ARG A 261 3.36 7.32 18.60
N SER A 262 2.57 7.93 17.73
CA SER A 262 1.58 8.94 18.14
C SER A 262 0.49 8.32 19.02
N ALA A 263 0.04 7.10 18.71
CA ALA A 263 -0.89 6.34 19.56
C ALA A 263 -0.31 6.08 20.96
N VAL A 264 0.93 5.59 21.04
CA VAL A 264 1.59 5.33 22.33
C VAL A 264 1.81 6.63 23.12
N ALA A 265 2.28 7.70 22.46
CA ALA A 265 2.47 8.99 23.11
C ALA A 265 1.16 9.58 23.65
N LEU A 266 0.06 9.39 22.92
CA LEU A 266 -1.28 9.80 23.34
C LEU A 266 -1.75 9.01 24.57
N GLU A 267 -1.55 7.69 24.59
CA GLU A 267 -1.93 6.83 25.73
C GLU A 267 -1.13 7.17 27.00
N GLU A 268 0.19 7.37 26.85
CA GLU A 268 1.06 7.76 27.96
C GLU A 268 0.68 9.13 28.50
N SER A 269 0.38 10.09 27.63
CA SER A 269 -0.02 11.44 28.03
C SER A 269 -1.37 11.42 28.74
N LEU A 270 -2.34 10.64 28.23
CA LEU A 270 -3.64 10.45 28.89
C LEU A 270 -3.44 9.95 30.31
N SER A 271 -2.62 8.91 30.49
CA SER A 271 -2.34 8.34 31.81
C SER A 271 -1.75 9.39 32.75
N LYS A 272 -0.70 10.11 32.29
CA LYS A 272 -0.03 11.15 33.08
C LYS A 272 -0.96 12.32 33.42
N THR A 273 -1.87 12.70 32.54
CA THR A 273 -2.83 13.79 32.80
C THR A 273 -3.91 13.36 33.78
N LEU A 274 -4.42 12.13 33.68
CA LEU A 274 -5.40 11.58 34.63
C LEU A 274 -4.83 11.46 36.05
N ASP A 275 -3.56 11.06 36.20
CA ASP A 275 -2.92 10.96 37.51
C ASP A 275 -2.76 12.32 38.21
N LYS A 276 -2.69 13.41 37.44
CA LYS A 276 -2.47 14.78 37.95
C LYS A 276 -3.75 15.60 38.11
N SER A 277 -4.79 15.29 37.34
CA SER A 277 -6.00 16.10 37.28
C SER A 277 -7.14 15.45 38.08
N PRO A 278 -7.85 16.20 38.95
CA PRO A 278 -9.06 15.71 39.59
C PRO A 278 -10.26 15.63 38.63
N MET A 279 -10.20 16.30 37.47
CA MET A 279 -11.32 16.40 36.51
C MET A 279 -11.24 15.33 35.41
N TRP A 280 -11.45 14.07 35.77
CA TRP A 280 -11.28 12.94 34.85
C TRP A 280 -12.23 12.98 33.65
N ALA A 281 -13.49 13.38 33.86
CA ALA A 281 -14.50 13.45 32.81
C ALA A 281 -14.11 14.41 31.68
N THR A 282 -13.66 15.63 32.02
CA THR A 282 -13.22 16.64 31.04
C THR A 282 -11.96 16.22 30.31
N VAL A 283 -10.98 15.63 31.01
CA VAL A 283 -9.76 15.10 30.41
C VAL A 283 -10.09 14.01 29.40
N LEU A 284 -10.93 13.04 29.76
CA LEU A 284 -11.35 11.97 28.85
C LEU A 284 -12.08 12.51 27.61
N ALA A 285 -12.92 13.53 27.76
CA ALA A 285 -13.60 14.15 26.63
C ALA A 285 -12.63 14.81 25.63
N GLN A 286 -11.61 15.53 26.13
CA GLN A 286 -10.59 16.16 25.28
C GLN A 286 -9.70 15.13 24.58
N TYR A 287 -9.25 14.11 25.32
CA TYR A 287 -8.43 13.03 24.75
C TYR A 287 -9.19 12.16 23.75
N ARG A 288 -10.51 12.05 23.88
CA ARG A 288 -11.37 11.38 22.90
C ARG A 288 -11.35 12.10 21.54
N LEU A 289 -11.43 13.42 21.52
CA LEU A 289 -11.33 14.21 20.29
C LEU A 289 -9.92 14.07 19.67
N LEU A 290 -8.88 14.11 20.50
CA LEU A 290 -7.51 13.91 20.03
C LEU A 290 -7.27 12.51 19.48
N TRP A 291 -7.89 11.49 20.07
CA TRP A 291 -7.89 10.13 19.56
C TRP A 291 -8.63 10.00 18.22
N LEU A 292 -9.76 10.70 18.08
CA LEU A 292 -10.52 10.75 16.82
C LEU A 292 -9.66 11.33 15.69
N ASP A 293 -8.94 12.42 15.94
CA ASP A 293 -8.01 12.98 14.94
C ASP A 293 -6.93 11.98 14.53
N LEU A 294 -6.38 11.22 15.48
CA LEU A 294 -5.41 10.17 15.20
C LEU A 294 -6.04 9.02 14.39
N SER A 295 -7.28 8.62 14.71
CA SER A 295 -8.01 7.59 13.97
C SER A 295 -8.31 8.03 12.54
N HIS A 296 -8.68 9.30 12.37
CA HIS A 296 -8.87 9.93 11.08
C HIS A 296 -7.57 9.95 10.27
N LEU A 297 -6.42 10.33 10.86
CA LEU A 297 -5.11 10.25 10.20
C LEU A 297 -4.75 8.81 9.78
N ALA A 298 -5.01 7.81 10.63
CA ALA A 298 -4.76 6.41 10.29
C ALA A 298 -5.62 5.97 9.10
N THR A 299 -6.92 6.28 9.12
CA THR A 299 -7.84 5.94 8.03
C THR A 299 -7.51 6.68 6.73
N GLN A 300 -7.19 7.97 6.82
CA GLN A 300 -6.77 8.78 5.68
C GLN A 300 -5.47 8.29 5.04
N THR A 301 -4.57 7.66 5.80
CA THR A 301 -3.33 7.10 5.25
C THR A 301 -3.62 6.10 4.12
N GLY A 302 -4.64 5.26 4.31
CA GLY A 302 -5.10 4.31 3.29
C GLY A 302 -5.88 4.97 2.16
N ALA A 303 -6.71 5.97 2.46
CA ALA A 303 -7.53 6.66 1.46
C ALA A 303 -6.73 7.64 0.56
N ALA A 304 -5.70 8.27 1.12
CA ALA A 304 -4.85 9.23 0.43
C ALA A 304 -3.89 8.55 -0.55
N SER A 305 -3.52 7.31 -0.28
CA SER A 305 -2.49 6.55 -0.98
C SER A 305 -2.97 5.16 -1.39
N CYS A 306 -4.25 5.06 -1.76
CA CYS A 306 -4.95 3.81 -2.06
C CYS A 306 -4.39 3.14 -3.33
N TYR A 307 -4.29 3.89 -4.42
CA TYR A 307 -3.82 3.36 -5.71
C TYR A 307 -2.34 2.99 -5.62
N THR A 308 -1.55 3.84 -4.97
CA THR A 308 -0.11 3.63 -4.81
C THR A 308 0.19 2.43 -3.93
N CYS A 309 -0.50 2.26 -2.80
CA CYS A 309 -0.37 1.08 -1.96
C CYS A 309 -0.87 -0.19 -2.65
N GLY A 310 -2.03 -0.12 -3.32
CA GLY A 310 -2.62 -1.28 -4.01
C GLY A 310 -1.74 -1.77 -5.16
N CYS A 311 -1.31 -0.89 -6.05
CA CYS A 311 -0.41 -1.24 -7.15
C CYS A 311 0.95 -1.74 -6.63
N TYR A 312 1.47 -1.14 -5.54
CA TYR A 312 2.69 -1.60 -4.90
C TYR A 312 2.56 -3.04 -4.38
N LEU A 313 1.49 -3.34 -3.63
CA LEU A 313 1.25 -4.68 -3.10
C LEU A 313 1.10 -5.71 -4.22
N VAL A 314 0.30 -5.41 -5.26
CA VAL A 314 0.15 -6.29 -6.43
C VAL A 314 1.49 -6.56 -7.11
N HIS A 315 2.31 -5.53 -7.30
CA HIS A 315 3.65 -5.67 -7.89
C HIS A 315 4.57 -6.53 -7.01
N GLN A 316 4.61 -6.28 -5.70
CA GLN A 316 5.42 -7.08 -4.77
C GLN A 316 4.96 -8.54 -4.72
N PHE A 317 3.66 -8.82 -4.81
CA PHE A 317 3.15 -10.19 -4.89
C PHE A 317 3.54 -10.87 -6.18
N LEU A 318 3.46 -10.17 -7.32
CA LEU A 318 3.94 -10.68 -8.58
C LEU A 318 5.42 -11.04 -8.46
N MET A 319 6.27 -10.13 -7.95
CA MET A 319 7.70 -10.35 -7.73
C MET A 319 7.98 -11.59 -6.88
N VAL A 320 7.24 -11.80 -5.78
CA VAL A 320 7.40 -12.99 -4.92
C VAL A 320 7.01 -14.26 -5.67
N ALA A 321 5.87 -14.26 -6.37
CA ALA A 321 5.36 -15.44 -7.05
C ALA A 321 6.29 -15.90 -8.19
N THR A 322 6.76 -14.97 -9.01
CA THR A 322 7.64 -15.24 -10.15
C THR A 322 9.04 -15.62 -9.70
N SER A 323 9.57 -14.93 -8.68
CA SER A 323 10.89 -15.25 -8.14
C SER A 323 10.90 -16.60 -7.43
N ALA A 324 9.85 -16.92 -6.66
CA ALA A 324 9.70 -18.23 -6.03
C ALA A 324 9.57 -19.34 -7.08
N TYR A 325 8.80 -19.11 -8.16
CA TYR A 325 8.66 -20.03 -9.27
C TYR A 325 10.02 -20.39 -9.89
N ALA A 326 10.79 -19.39 -10.32
CA ALA A 326 12.05 -19.66 -11.01
C ALA A 326 13.11 -20.25 -10.06
N THR A 327 13.14 -19.86 -8.78
CA THR A 327 14.02 -20.55 -7.80
C THR A 327 13.67 -22.01 -7.58
N LEU A 328 12.37 -22.34 -7.61
CA LEU A 328 11.91 -23.72 -7.45
C LEU A 328 12.20 -24.55 -8.70
N SER A 329 11.98 -23.97 -9.88
CA SER A 329 12.29 -24.60 -11.17
C SER A 329 13.77 -24.99 -11.25
N ASP A 330 14.66 -24.05 -10.93
CA ASP A 330 16.10 -24.29 -10.88
C ASP A 330 16.50 -25.36 -9.85
N ALA A 331 15.93 -25.29 -8.65
CA ALA A 331 16.21 -26.26 -7.59
C ALA A 331 15.81 -27.69 -8.02
N ILE A 332 14.69 -27.84 -8.73
CA ILE A 332 14.25 -29.12 -9.29
C ILE A 332 15.17 -29.57 -10.44
N ALA A 333 15.70 -28.64 -11.24
CA ALA A 333 16.69 -28.90 -12.27
C ALA A 333 18.09 -29.29 -11.72
N GLY A 334 18.32 -29.13 -10.41
CA GLY A 334 19.61 -29.41 -9.77
C GLY A 334 20.64 -28.28 -9.94
N ASN A 335 20.23 -27.14 -10.49
CA ASN A 335 21.06 -25.95 -10.66
C ASN A 335 20.78 -24.95 -9.52
N PHE A 336 21.83 -24.35 -8.94
CA PHE A 336 21.70 -23.35 -7.86
C PHE A 336 22.08 -21.94 -8.34
N ASP A 337 21.84 -21.64 -9.62
CA ASP A 337 22.22 -20.36 -10.22
C ASP A 337 21.25 -19.21 -9.88
N SER A 338 19.99 -19.49 -9.51
CA SER A 338 18.98 -18.50 -9.09
C SER A 338 19.15 -17.88 -7.69
N ARG A 339 20.37 -17.84 -7.14
CA ARG A 339 20.64 -17.23 -5.82
C ARG A 339 20.17 -15.78 -5.71
N LEU A 340 20.37 -14.97 -6.76
CA LEU A 340 19.88 -13.58 -6.78
C LEU A 340 18.35 -13.51 -6.72
N LEU A 341 17.67 -14.40 -7.42
CA LEU A 341 16.21 -14.39 -7.50
C LEU A 341 15.57 -14.79 -6.16
N SER A 342 16.20 -15.71 -5.42
CA SER A 342 15.79 -16.05 -4.05
C SER A 342 15.95 -14.86 -3.09
N ILE A 343 17.02 -14.07 -3.25
CA ILE A 343 17.20 -12.82 -2.49
C ILE A 343 16.09 -11.81 -2.84
N CYS A 344 15.74 -11.67 -4.12
CA CYS A 344 14.62 -10.81 -4.54
C CYS A 344 13.27 -11.27 -3.95
N ALA A 345 13.00 -12.57 -3.94
CA ALA A 345 11.77 -13.15 -3.36
C ALA A 345 11.68 -12.85 -1.86
N THR A 346 12.77 -13.12 -1.12
CA THR A 346 12.82 -12.90 0.33
C THR A 346 12.72 -11.42 0.69
N PHE A 347 13.38 -10.54 -0.07
CA PHE A 347 13.29 -9.11 0.12
C PHE A 347 11.87 -8.58 -0.14
N SER A 348 11.25 -8.97 -1.26
CA SER A 348 9.89 -8.56 -1.62
C SER A 348 8.86 -9.05 -0.59
N ALA A 349 9.00 -10.30 -0.12
CA ALA A 349 8.18 -10.85 0.95
C ALA A 349 8.38 -10.08 2.27
N SER A 350 9.61 -9.70 2.61
CA SER A 350 9.90 -8.90 3.80
C SER A 350 9.25 -7.51 3.76
N MET A 351 9.15 -6.89 2.59
CA MET A 351 8.49 -5.60 2.41
C MET A 351 6.97 -5.71 2.59
N ILE A 352 6.35 -6.76 2.04
CA ILE A 352 4.92 -7.04 2.26
C ILE A 352 4.66 -7.26 3.76
N LEU A 353 5.50 -8.08 4.41
CA LEU A 353 5.42 -8.33 5.85
C LEU A 353 5.51 -7.02 6.65
N ALA A 354 6.47 -6.16 6.34
CA ALA A 354 6.67 -4.89 7.02
C ALA A 354 5.45 -3.96 6.90
N ILE A 355 4.79 -3.92 5.74
CA ILE A 355 3.58 -3.11 5.52
C ILE A 355 2.39 -3.66 6.30
N CYS A 356 2.11 -4.96 6.17
CA CYS A 356 0.98 -5.60 6.85
C CYS A 356 1.16 -5.56 8.37
N GLU A 357 2.38 -5.78 8.87
CA GLU A 357 2.70 -5.69 10.29
C GLU A 357 2.64 -4.26 10.80
N GLY A 358 3.14 -3.30 10.02
CA GLY A 358 3.07 -1.87 10.35
C GLY A 358 1.63 -1.41 10.53
N ALA A 359 0.76 -1.72 9.56
CA ALA A 359 -0.66 -1.38 9.63
C ALA A 359 -1.37 -2.07 10.81
N ASN A 360 -1.09 -3.37 11.05
CA ASN A 360 -1.64 -4.09 12.18
C ASN A 360 -1.19 -3.51 13.53
N ASN A 361 0.08 -3.09 13.64
CA ASN A 361 0.62 -2.48 14.85
C ASN A 361 -0.04 -1.13 15.16
N VAL A 362 -0.33 -0.32 14.14
CA VAL A 362 -1.12 0.92 14.29
C VAL A 362 -2.49 0.59 14.88
N PHE A 363 -3.19 -0.39 14.31
CA PHE A 363 -4.49 -0.81 14.81
C PHE A 363 -4.43 -1.32 16.26
N LEU A 364 -3.49 -2.18 16.60
CA LEU A 364 -3.34 -2.71 17.96
C LEU A 364 -3.06 -1.61 18.99
N LYS A 365 -2.21 -0.65 18.66
CA LYS A 365 -1.85 0.45 19.58
C LYS A 365 -2.92 1.52 19.67
N ALA A 366 -3.52 1.92 18.56
CA ALA A 366 -4.53 2.96 18.56
C ALA A 366 -5.90 2.44 19.02
N ASN A 367 -6.23 1.17 18.81
CA ASN A 367 -7.52 0.61 19.20
C ASN A 367 -7.43 -0.24 20.47
N VAL A 368 -6.79 -1.42 20.39
CA VAL A 368 -6.84 -2.45 21.44
C VAL A 368 -6.19 -1.97 22.74
N ALA A 369 -5.04 -1.29 22.67
CA ALA A 369 -4.37 -0.76 23.86
C ALA A 369 -5.22 0.31 24.56
N PHE A 370 -5.81 1.25 23.80
CA PHE A 370 -6.72 2.26 24.32
C PHE A 370 -7.96 1.65 24.96
N GLN A 371 -8.63 0.70 24.30
CA GLN A 371 -9.80 0.02 24.86
C GLN A 371 -9.46 -0.66 26.19
N LYS A 372 -8.35 -1.41 26.23
CA LYS A 372 -7.89 -2.08 27.45
C LYS A 372 -7.58 -1.08 28.58
N LYS A 373 -6.98 0.07 28.25
CA LYS A 373 -6.68 1.12 29.23
C LYS A 373 -7.97 1.77 29.76
N LEU A 374 -8.90 2.11 28.88
CA LEU A 374 -10.19 2.70 29.23
C LEU A 374 -11.04 1.76 30.10
N LEU A 375 -11.11 0.47 29.76
CA LEU A 375 -11.81 -0.53 30.58
C LEU A 375 -11.21 -0.65 31.99
N ARG A 376 -9.88 -0.58 32.12
CA ARG A 376 -9.22 -0.56 33.43
C ARG A 376 -9.59 0.69 34.24
N LEU A 377 -9.67 1.85 33.59
CA LEU A 377 -10.11 3.10 34.24
C LEU A 377 -11.56 3.01 34.70
N GLN A 378 -12.44 2.40 33.91
CA GLN A 378 -13.84 2.16 34.28
C GLN A 378 -13.96 1.28 35.54
N THR A 379 -13.15 0.23 35.65
CA THR A 379 -13.14 -0.63 36.84
C THR A 379 -12.52 0.04 38.07
N ALA A 380 -11.59 0.96 37.87
CA ALA A 380 -10.90 1.66 38.96
C ALA A 380 -11.70 2.84 39.54
N THR A 381 -12.70 3.34 38.80
CA THR A 381 -13.39 4.59 39.15
C THR A 381 -14.84 4.34 39.57
N TYR A 382 -15.23 4.88 40.72
CA TYR A 382 -16.61 4.79 41.22
C TYR A 382 -17.53 5.93 40.72
N ASN A 383 -16.97 6.98 40.13
CA ASN A 383 -17.74 8.13 39.64
C ASN A 383 -18.55 7.79 38.38
N LYS A 384 -19.88 7.97 38.46
CA LYS A 384 -20.82 7.76 37.35
C LYS A 384 -20.50 8.64 36.13
N GLU A 385 -20.09 9.89 36.33
CA GLU A 385 -19.79 10.81 35.24
C GLU A 385 -18.54 10.37 34.45
N THR A 386 -17.49 9.95 35.16
CA THR A 386 -16.29 9.38 34.53
C THR A 386 -16.63 8.10 33.77
N ASN A 387 -17.45 7.20 34.36
CA ASN A 387 -17.85 5.96 33.70
C ASN A 387 -18.69 6.21 32.43
N LEU A 388 -19.55 7.24 32.44
CA LEU A 388 -20.27 7.69 31.25
C LEU A 388 -19.30 8.17 30.15
N GLN A 389 -18.31 8.98 30.50
CA GLN A 389 -17.30 9.46 29.53
C GLN A 389 -16.43 8.32 28.99
N VAL A 390 -16.02 7.37 29.83
CA VAL A 390 -15.30 6.17 29.39
C VAL A 390 -16.16 5.34 28.43
N SER A 391 -17.43 5.11 28.75
CA SER A 391 -18.35 4.38 27.87
C SER A 391 -18.53 5.09 26.53
N THR A 392 -18.70 6.42 26.56
CA THR A 392 -18.81 7.25 25.35
C THR A 392 -17.53 7.18 24.50
N PHE A 393 -16.36 7.17 25.13
CA PHE A 393 -15.09 7.00 24.44
C PHE A 393 -14.98 5.59 23.82
N LEU A 394 -15.30 4.52 24.55
CA LEU A 394 -15.30 3.16 24.01
C LEU A 394 -16.27 2.99 22.83
N GLN A 395 -17.45 3.61 22.89
CA GLN A 395 -18.39 3.66 21.76
C GLN A 395 -17.80 4.40 20.57
N THR A 396 -17.15 5.54 20.80
CA THR A 396 -16.47 6.32 19.76
C THR A 396 -15.38 5.48 19.08
N ILE A 397 -14.58 4.74 19.85
CA ILE A 397 -13.55 3.83 19.33
C ILE A 397 -14.15 2.72 18.47
N SER A 398 -15.30 2.19 18.89
CA SER A 398 -16.00 1.12 18.18
C SER A 398 -16.66 1.62 16.89
N ALA A 399 -17.13 2.87 16.88
CA ALA A 399 -17.76 3.50 15.72
C ALA A 399 -16.74 3.90 14.64
N GLU A 400 -15.58 4.44 15.04
CA GLU A 400 -14.55 4.93 14.11
C GLU A 400 -13.18 4.28 14.36
N PRO A 401 -13.03 2.97 14.09
CA PRO A 401 -11.79 2.27 14.35
C PRO A 401 -10.68 2.76 13.40
N PRO A 402 -9.41 2.85 13.86
CA PRO A 402 -8.26 3.34 13.10
C PRO A 402 -7.78 2.29 12.09
N VAL A 403 -8.62 1.97 11.11
CA VAL A 403 -8.40 0.90 10.14
C VAL A 403 -7.81 1.48 8.86
N ILE A 404 -6.58 1.08 8.58
CA ILE A 404 -5.93 1.39 7.30
C ILE A 404 -6.48 0.42 6.24
N SER A 405 -7.17 0.98 5.25
CA SER A 405 -7.76 0.22 4.13
C SER A 405 -7.41 0.84 2.78
N LEU A 406 -7.35 0.00 1.74
CA LEU A 406 -7.21 0.44 0.35
C LEU A 406 -8.55 1.01 -0.12
N GLY A 407 -8.81 2.28 0.20
CA GLY A 407 -10.02 2.98 -0.24
C GLY A 407 -11.34 2.33 0.20
N GLY A 408 -11.34 1.61 1.32
CA GLY A 408 -12.50 0.85 1.82
C GLY A 408 -12.66 -0.56 1.24
N TYR A 409 -11.91 -0.95 0.22
CA TYR A 409 -12.06 -2.26 -0.43
C TYR A 409 -11.42 -3.40 0.35
N VAL A 410 -10.15 -3.23 0.75
CA VAL A 410 -9.35 -4.26 1.41
C VAL A 410 -8.65 -3.67 2.62
N ARG A 411 -8.75 -4.35 3.75
CA ARG A 411 -8.02 -3.97 4.97
C ARG A 411 -6.57 -4.44 4.87
N ILE A 412 -5.63 -3.56 5.19
CA ILE A 412 -4.21 -3.91 5.26
C ILE A 412 -3.95 -4.49 6.65
N ASN A 413 -3.91 -5.81 6.78
CA ASN A 413 -3.67 -6.51 8.05
C ASN A 413 -2.91 -7.84 7.83
N ARG A 414 -2.65 -8.55 8.93
CA ARG A 414 -2.04 -9.90 8.88
C ARG A 414 -2.91 -10.92 8.15
N GLU A 415 -4.22 -10.73 8.05
CA GLU A 415 -5.10 -11.65 7.31
C GLU A 415 -4.85 -11.56 5.81
N LEU A 416 -4.66 -10.34 5.27
CA LEU A 416 -4.22 -10.15 3.88
C LEU A 416 -2.90 -10.88 3.61
N LEU A 417 -1.95 -10.79 4.55
CA LEU A 417 -0.69 -11.51 4.44
C LEU A 417 -0.89 -13.03 4.40
N VAL A 418 -1.70 -13.58 5.31
CA VAL A 418 -1.98 -15.02 5.37
C VAL A 418 -2.66 -15.47 4.07
N ALA A 419 -3.70 -14.76 3.63
CA ALA A 419 -4.42 -15.08 2.40
C ALA A 419 -3.47 -15.16 1.20
N VAL A 420 -2.60 -14.16 1.02
CA VAL A 420 -1.70 -14.15 -0.13
C VAL A 420 -0.57 -15.16 0.00
N SER A 421 -0.06 -15.38 1.22
CA SER A 421 0.95 -16.43 1.45
C SER A 421 0.37 -17.81 1.14
N THR A 422 -0.88 -18.08 1.52
CA THR A 422 -1.57 -19.34 1.20
C THR A 422 -1.77 -19.50 -0.31
N HIS A 423 -2.15 -18.44 -1.02
CA HIS A 423 -2.28 -18.49 -2.49
C HIS A 423 -0.94 -18.73 -3.19
N ALA A 424 0.13 -18.07 -2.74
CA ALA A 424 1.48 -18.28 -3.27
C ALA A 424 1.95 -19.73 -3.03
N LEU A 425 1.77 -20.26 -1.82
CA LEU A 425 2.11 -21.65 -1.50
C LEU A 425 1.27 -22.66 -2.28
N ALA A 426 -0.02 -22.40 -2.46
CA ALA A 426 -0.90 -23.26 -3.26
C ALA A 426 -0.45 -23.30 -4.73
N SER A 427 -0.09 -22.15 -5.31
CA SER A 427 0.45 -22.05 -6.66
C SER A 427 1.75 -22.85 -6.80
N LEU A 428 2.69 -22.65 -5.88
CA LEU A 428 3.97 -23.38 -5.87
C LEU A 428 3.77 -24.89 -5.73
N ARG A 429 2.86 -25.32 -4.84
CA ARG A 429 2.53 -26.73 -4.66
C ARG A 429 1.94 -27.35 -5.92
N SER A 430 0.99 -26.68 -6.57
CA SER A 430 0.36 -27.18 -7.79
C SER A 430 1.39 -27.39 -8.90
N HIS A 431 2.37 -26.48 -9.00
CA HIS A 431 3.44 -26.58 -9.98
C HIS A 431 4.42 -27.71 -9.66
N ALA A 432 4.89 -27.81 -8.41
CA ALA A 432 5.78 -28.91 -7.99
C ALA A 432 5.17 -30.29 -8.30
N VAL A 433 3.86 -30.45 -8.11
CA VAL A 433 3.14 -31.69 -8.46
C VAL A 433 3.12 -31.92 -9.97
N SER A 434 2.86 -30.88 -10.77
CA SER A 434 2.87 -30.98 -12.25
C SER A 434 4.23 -31.41 -12.78
N VAL A 435 5.30 -30.78 -12.34
CA VAL A 435 6.67 -31.06 -12.80
C VAL A 435 7.11 -32.47 -12.40
N CYS A 436 6.80 -32.90 -11.16
CA CYS A 436 7.08 -34.26 -10.73
C CYS A 436 6.30 -35.30 -11.56
N SER A 437 5.04 -35.02 -11.89
CA SER A 437 4.23 -35.91 -12.73
C SER A 437 4.79 -36.05 -14.15
N GLU A 438 5.31 -34.96 -14.72
CA GLU A 438 5.86 -34.92 -16.09
C GLU A 438 7.20 -35.67 -16.16
N ARG A 439 8.09 -35.49 -15.17
CA ARG A 439 9.32 -36.28 -15.06
C ARG A 439 9.08 -37.77 -14.83
N GLN A 440 8.05 -38.13 -14.04
CA GLN A 440 7.67 -39.53 -13.87
C GLN A 440 7.17 -40.14 -15.19
N ALA A 441 6.43 -39.39 -16.00
CA ALA A 441 6.00 -39.84 -17.31
C ALA A 441 7.18 -40.06 -18.26
N GLU A 442 8.17 -39.15 -18.28
CA GLU A 442 9.40 -39.31 -19.08
C GLU A 442 10.23 -40.53 -18.65
N PHE A 443 10.35 -40.79 -17.34
CA PHE A 443 11.04 -41.97 -16.81
C PHE A 443 10.32 -43.28 -17.11
N CYS A 444 9.00 -43.27 -17.31
CA CYS A 444 8.24 -44.47 -17.69
C CYS A 444 8.24 -44.75 -19.19
N THR A 445 8.67 -43.79 -20.02
CA THR A 445 8.82 -43.96 -21.48
C THR A 445 10.20 -44.44 -21.92
N TYR A 446 11.18 -44.47 -21.02
CA TYR A 446 12.49 -45.13 -21.19
C TYR A 446 12.48 -46.49 -20.49
#